data_AF-A0A917FCG1-F1
#
_entry.id   AF-A0A917FCG1-F1
#
_cell.length_a   1.000
_cell.length_b   1.000
_cell.length_c   1.000
_cell.angle_alpha   90.00
_cell.angle_beta   90.00
_cell.angle_gamma   90.00
#
_symmetry.space_group_name_H-M   'P 1'
#
loop_
_entity.id
_entity.type
_entity.pdbx_description
1 polymer ?
#
loop_
_entity_poly.entity_id
_entity_poly.type
_entity_poly.pdbx_seq_one_letter_code
_entity_poly.pdbx_strand_id
1 'polypeptide(L)' 'MSLVQNEQTKLMANALDRASTACLTVGVLGPAAAYLYGISPGAGPASQGVPILFGSLFWLAAAAVLHYWARTILGRLI' A
#
# COMPACT_ATOMS: atom_id res chain seq x y z
N MET A 1 13.12 -26.96 -7.43
CA MET A 1 12.05 -26.22 -8.13
C MET A 1 12.40 -26.09 -9.61
N SER A 2 11.42 -26.01 -10.51
CA SER A 2 11.71 -25.69 -11.91
C SER A 2 12.01 -24.20 -12.09
N LEU A 3 12.79 -23.84 -13.11
CA LEU A 3 13.07 -22.43 -13.43
C LEU A 3 11.79 -21.59 -13.60
N VAL A 4 10.76 -22.18 -14.22
CA VAL A 4 9.46 -21.54 -14.42
C VAL A 4 8.78 -21.23 -13.08
N GLN A 5 8.80 -22.16 -12.13
CA GLN A 5 8.23 -21.95 -10.79
C GLN A 5 8.94 -20.80 -10.05
N ASN A 6 10.25 -20.66 -10.25
CA ASN A 6 11.04 -19.59 -9.65
C ASN A 6 10.64 -18.22 -10.18
N GLU A 7 10.52 -18.08 -11.51
CA GLU A 7 10.10 -16.82 -12.13
C GLU A 7 8.66 -16.45 -11.76
N GLN A 8 7.76 -17.43 -11.69
CA GLN A 8 6.39 -17.21 -11.18
C GLN A 8 6.39 -16.70 -9.74
N THR A 9 7.22 -17.27 -8.87
CA THR A 9 7.34 -16.84 -7.46
C THR A 9 7.87 -15.41 -7.36
N LYS A 10 8.89 -15.07 -8.16
CA LYS A 10 9.44 -13.71 -8.22
C LYS A 10 8.41 -12.70 -8.73
N LEU A 11 7.68 -13.04 -9.80
CA LEU A 11 6.62 -12.19 -10.34
C LEU A 11 5.53 -11.91 -9.30
N MET A 12 5.11 -12.94 -8.55
CA MET A 12 4.12 -12.78 -7.48
C MET A 12 4.64 -11.91 -6.33
N ALA A 13 5.86 -12.15 -5.84
CA ALA A 13 6.46 -11.33 -4.79
C ALA A 13 6.56 -9.86 -5.22
N ASN A 14 7.00 -9.61 -6.45
CA ASN A 14 7.09 -8.27 -7.01
C ASN A 14 5.72 -7.59 -7.17
N ALA A 15 4.68 -8.33 -7.56
CA ALA A 15 3.33 -7.78 -7.65
C ALA A 15 2.79 -7.33 -6.28
N LEU A 16 3.01 -8.12 -5.23
CA LEU A 16 2.62 -7.78 -3.86
C LEU A 16 3.40 -6.56 -3.34
N ASP A 17 4.70 -6.50 -3.62
CA ASP A 17 5.52 -5.35 -3.23
C ASP A 17 5.07 -4.05 -3.91
N ARG A 18 4.79 -4.11 -5.22
CA ARG A 18 4.22 -2.97 -5.96
C ARG A 18 2.84 -2.56 -5.44
N ALA A 19 1.99 -3.53 -5.06
CA ALA A 19 0.70 -3.25 -4.45
C ALA A 19 0.87 -2.56 -3.09
N SER A 20 1.86 -2.95 -2.28
CA SER A 20 2.17 -2.28 -1.01
C SER A 20 2.58 -0.82 -1.20
N THR A 21 3.40 -0.55 -2.23
CA THR A 21 3.80 0.81 -2.58
C THR A 21 2.60 1.63 -3.07
N ALA A 22 1.70 1.04 -3.84
CA ALA A 22 0.46 1.70 -4.28
C ALA A 22 -0.47 2.02 -3.09
N CYS A 23 -0.54 1.17 -2.07
CA CYS A 23 -1.28 1.45 -0.83
C CYS A 23 -0.76 2.71 -0.13
N LEU A 24 0.57 2.87 -0.06
CA LEU A 24 1.18 4.07 0.49
C LEU A 24 0.85 5.32 -0.35
N THR A 25 1.08 5.27 -1.65
CA THR A 25 0.95 6.47 -2.50
C THR A 25 -0.52 6.89 -2.70
N VAL A 26 -1.40 5.94 -3.02
CA VAL A 26 -2.82 6.21 -3.32
C VAL A 26 -3.64 6.31 -2.04
N GLY A 27 -3.36 5.46 -1.05
CA GLY A 27 -4.16 5.38 0.18
C GLY A 27 -3.77 6.39 1.25
N VAL A 28 -2.52 6.88 1.24
CA VAL A 28 -2.00 7.78 2.28
C VAL A 28 -1.57 9.12 1.69
N LEU A 29 -0.59 9.12 0.78
CA LEU A 29 0.03 10.36 0.31
C LEU A 29 -0.91 11.21 -0.55
N GLY A 30 -1.70 10.59 -1.43
CA GLY A 30 -2.71 11.28 -2.24
C GLY A 30 -3.74 12.03 -1.40
N PRO A 31 -4.46 11.36 -0.48
CA PRO A 31 -5.41 12.01 0.43
C PRO A 31 -4.76 13.06 1.34
N ALA A 32 -3.54 12.80 1.85
CA ALA A 32 -2.82 13.77 2.67
C ALA A 32 -2.48 15.05 1.87
N ALA A 33 -2.01 14.91 0.63
CA ALA A 33 -1.77 16.06 -0.24
C ALA A 33 -3.06 16.82 -0.56
N ALA A 34 -4.15 16.12 -0.89
CA ALA A 34 -5.44 16.73 -1.15
C ALA A 34 -5.94 17.56 0.05
N TYR A 35 -5.77 17.04 1.27
CA TYR A 35 -6.09 17.75 2.50
C TYR A 35 -5.22 19.00 2.71
N LEU A 36 -3.90 18.90 2.53
CA LEU A 36 -2.98 20.02 2.67
C LEU A 36 -3.28 21.15 1.68
N TYR A 37 -3.73 20.82 0.47
CA TYR A 37 -4.10 21.79 -0.56
C TYR A 37 -5.57 22.22 -0.51
N GLY A 38 -6.36 21.75 0.46
CA GLY A 38 -7.78 22.10 0.57
C GLY A 38 -8.66 21.55 -0.56
N ILE A 39 -8.20 20.53 -1.28
CA ILE A 39 -8.93 19.86 -2.36
C ILE A 39 -9.82 18.80 -1.72
N SER A 40 -11.00 19.18 -1.25
CA SER A 40 -11.95 18.26 -0.60
C SER A 40 -13.31 18.24 -1.28
N PRO A 41 -13.86 17.05 -1.61
CA PRO A 41 -15.24 16.92 -2.04
C PRO A 41 -16.16 17.03 -0.81
N GLY A 42 -16.73 18.22 -0.60
CA GLY A 42 -17.99 18.37 0.14
C GLY A 42 -17.93 18.59 1.66
N ALA A 43 -16.76 18.71 2.29
CA ALA A 43 -16.69 19.09 3.72
C ALA A 43 -15.49 19.99 4.02
N GLY A 44 -15.69 20.98 4.90
CA GLY A 44 -14.64 21.90 5.32
C GLY A 44 -13.49 21.19 6.06
N PRO A 45 -12.27 21.77 6.07
CA PRO A 45 -11.05 21.13 6.56
C PRO A 45 -11.12 20.59 8.00
N ALA A 46 -11.97 21.17 8.86
CA ALA A 46 -12.09 20.77 10.27
C ALA A 46 -12.67 19.36 10.49
N SER A 47 -13.46 18.80 9.55
CA SER A 47 -14.12 17.49 9.75
C SER A 47 -13.42 16.32 9.05
N GLN A 48 -12.37 16.57 8.26
CA GLN A 48 -11.74 15.53 7.43
C GLN A 48 -10.46 14.91 8.03
N GLY A 49 -9.84 15.55 9.02
CA GLY A 49 -8.60 15.03 9.61
C GLY A 49 -8.74 13.64 10.24
N VAL A 50 -9.86 13.37 10.90
CA VAL A 50 -10.11 12.07 11.55
C VAL A 50 -10.28 10.94 10.52
N PRO A 51 -11.16 11.05 9.49
CA PRO A 51 -11.23 10.07 8.41
C PRO A 51 -9.89 9.83 7.71
N ILE A 52 -9.12 10.89 7.43
CA ILE A 52 -7.81 10.77 6.78
C ILE A 52 -6.82 10.00 7.65
N LEU A 53 -6.79 10.27 8.95
CA LEU A 53 -5.91 9.55 9.88
C LEU A 53 -6.23 8.06 9.91
N PHE A 54 -7.50 7.69 10.14
CA PHE A 54 -7.90 6.28 10.19
C PHE A 54 -7.71 5.58 8.84
N GLY A 55 -8.05 6.24 7.73
CA GLY A 55 -7.80 5.73 6.39
C GLY A 55 -6.31 5.51 6.14
N SER A 56 -5.46 6.46 6.53
CA SER A 56 -4.01 6.35 6.40
C SER A 56 -3.45 5.18 7.20
N LEU A 57 -3.88 5.01 8.45
CA LEU A 57 -3.46 3.88 9.29
C LEU A 57 -3.87 2.53 8.69
N PHE A 58 -5.09 2.43 8.16
CA PHE A 58 -5.56 1.23 7.47
C PHE A 58 -4.70 0.90 6.25
N TRP A 59 -4.42 1.90 5.39
CA TRP A 59 -3.60 1.69 4.19
C TRP A 59 -2.13 1.39 4.51
N LEU A 60 -1.56 1.98 5.57
CA LEU A 60 -0.23 1.64 6.05
C LEU A 60 -0.16 0.20 6.57
N ALA A 61 -1.17 -0.25 7.31
CA ALA A 61 -1.26 -1.63 7.76
C ALA A 61 -1.35 -2.60 6.56
N ALA A 62 -2.19 -2.28 5.57
CA ALA A 62 -2.30 -3.06 4.33
C ALA A 62 -0.96 -3.12 3.58
N ALA A 63 -0.25 -1.99 3.45
CA ALA A 63 1.07 -1.93 2.83
C ALA A 63 2.07 -2.82 3.57
N ALA A 64 2.13 -2.74 4.91
CA ALA A 64 3.03 -3.56 5.71
C ALA A 64 2.77 -5.06 5.56
N VAL A 65 1.50 -5.48 5.56
CA VAL A 65 1.10 -6.88 5.35
C VAL A 65 1.51 -7.36 3.96
N LEU A 66 1.22 -6.59 2.91
CA LEU A 66 1.58 -6.95 1.53
C LEU A 66 3.09 -7.04 1.33
N HIS A 67 3.85 -6.10 1.88
CA HIS A 67 5.30 -6.13 1.82
C HIS A 67 5.89 -7.33 2.58
N TYR A 68 5.34 -7.65 3.77
CA TYR A 68 5.73 -8.84 4.52
C TYR A 68 5.44 -10.13 3.74
N TRP A 69 4.28 -10.23 3.09
CA TRP A 69 3.95 -11.36 2.23
C TRP A 69 4.89 -11.47 1.02
N ALA A 70 5.23 -10.36 0.37
CA ALA A 70 6.21 -10.35 -0.70
C ALA A 70 7.56 -10.93 -0.23
N ARG A 71 8.04 -10.50 0.94
CA ARG A 71 9.29 -11.02 1.54
C ARG A 71 9.21 -12.50 1.91
N THR A 72 8.10 -12.96 2.48
CA THR A 72 7.95 -14.37 2.85
C THR A 72 7.82 -15.28 1.62
N ILE A 73 7.18 -14.83 0.55
CA ILE A 73 7.10 -15.56 -0.72
C ILE A 73 8.48 -15.67 -1.37
N LEU A 74 9.25 -14.57 -1.39
CA LEU A 74 10.60 -14.58 -1.94
C LEU A 74 11.58 -15.38 -1.07
N GLY A 75 11.45 -15.31 0.26
CA GLY A 75 12.29 -16.08 1.20
C GLY A 75 12.08 -17.59 1.16
N ARG A 76 11.07 -18.09 0.43
CA ARG A 76 10.87 -19.52 0.16
C ARG A 76 11.65 -20.02 -1.06
N LEU A 77 12.35 -19.14 -1.79
CA LEU A 77 13.40 -19.56 -2.73
C LEU A 77 14.62 -20.01 -1.92
N ILE A 78 14.75 -21.33 -1.75
CA ILE A 78 16.01 -22.01 -1.40
C ILE A 78 16.54 -22.76 -2.63
#